data_AF-A0A927AQ02-F1
#
_entry.id   AF-A0A927AQ02-F1
#
_cell.length_a   1.000
_cell.length_b   1.000
_cell.length_c   1.000
_cell.angle_alpha   90.00
_cell.angle_beta   90.00
_cell.angle_gamma   90.00
#
_symmetry.space_group_name_H-M   'P 1'
#
loop_
_entity.id
_entity.type
_entity.pdbx_description
1 polymer ?
#
loop_
_entity_poly.entity_id
_entity_poly.type
_entity_poly.pdbx_seq_one_letter_code
_entity_poly.pdbx_strand_id
1 'polypeptide(L)'
;MNEEFQSSNEELQTSKEEMQSINEELEIVNAELRNKVEELDTANNDIQNLFKSTQIATIFLDSILRIKRFTPDATRLFHLIGTDIGRPITDISIASDIELNIAAEVREVLRTLIPSEYEVQLGERNTVYKMRILPYRTLENAIDGVVLTFVDVTNLRQARDRAERWAHRQSAIAELGSYALQENNAAAICERTTQIVCQTLKSNLCSLFVLQADSPDELLLQSGSGWPAESIGSVRMSASNSHAGYTLAVKHPVSVEDFARESRFTESEALRQHNIVSGISAIIYGSVDILTGLKPR
;
A
#
# COMPACT_ATOMS: atom_id res chain seq x y z
N MET A 1 83.04 -42.47 -24.09
CA MET A 1 82.25 -43.51 -23.39
C MET A 1 81.98 -43.16 -21.93
N ASN A 2 82.96 -42.91 -21.05
CA ASN A 2 82.66 -42.53 -19.65
C ASN A 2 81.97 -41.14 -19.53
N GLU A 3 82.39 -40.18 -20.36
CA GLU A 3 81.78 -38.83 -20.41
C GLU A 3 80.37 -38.82 -21.04
N GLU A 4 80.08 -39.66 -22.03
CA GLU A 4 78.73 -39.81 -22.60
C GLU A 4 77.75 -40.42 -21.59
N PHE A 5 78.19 -41.41 -20.81
CA PHE A 5 77.39 -41.96 -19.71
C PHE A 5 77.18 -40.93 -18.60
N GLN A 6 78.19 -40.09 -18.29
CA GLN A 6 78.04 -38.99 -17.34
C GLN A 6 77.05 -37.94 -17.83
N SER A 7 77.15 -37.52 -19.09
CA SER A 7 76.25 -36.54 -19.71
C SER A 7 74.81 -37.03 -19.78
N SER A 8 74.58 -38.29 -20.17
CA SER A 8 73.22 -38.86 -20.20
C SER A 8 72.62 -39.00 -18.80
N ASN A 9 73.46 -39.28 -17.80
CA ASN A 9 73.02 -39.36 -16.41
C ASN A 9 72.74 -37.96 -15.82
N GLU A 10 73.53 -36.95 -16.17
CA GLU A 10 73.26 -35.54 -15.83
C GLU A 10 71.98 -35.05 -16.50
N GLU A 11 71.76 -35.31 -17.80
CA GLU A 11 70.50 -34.96 -18.49
C GLU A 11 69.29 -35.66 -17.88
N LEU A 12 69.39 -36.94 -17.54
CA LEU A 12 68.32 -37.67 -16.85
C LEU A 12 68.04 -37.08 -15.47
N GLN A 13 69.08 -36.66 -14.75
CA GLN A 13 68.94 -36.06 -13.44
C GLN A 13 68.28 -34.67 -13.55
N THR A 14 68.70 -33.84 -14.51
CA THR A 14 68.06 -32.55 -14.80
C THR A 14 66.60 -32.74 -15.20
N SER A 15 66.30 -33.69 -16.09
CA SER A 15 64.91 -33.96 -16.51
C SER A 15 64.04 -34.43 -15.33
N LYS A 16 64.61 -35.22 -14.42
CA LYS A 16 63.93 -35.66 -13.20
C LYS A 16 63.66 -34.49 -12.26
N GLU A 17 64.64 -33.60 -12.06
CA GLU A 17 64.50 -32.39 -11.24
C GLU A 17 63.46 -31.44 -11.84
N GLU A 18 63.45 -31.24 -13.16
CA GLU A 18 62.42 -30.45 -13.87
C GLU A 18 61.03 -31.07 -13.70
N MET A 19 60.90 -32.39 -13.85
CA MET A 19 59.63 -33.08 -13.68
C MET A 19 59.14 -33.00 -12.23
N GLN A 20 60.04 -33.08 -11.24
CA GLN A 20 59.69 -32.86 -9.84
C GLN A 20 59.22 -31.41 -9.61
N SER A 21 59.93 -30.43 -10.18
CA SER A 21 59.55 -29.01 -10.08
C SER A 21 58.17 -28.74 -10.71
N ILE A 22 57.88 -29.31 -11.88
CA ILE A 22 56.57 -29.17 -12.55
C ILE A 22 55.48 -29.82 -11.69
N ASN A 23 55.76 -30.99 -11.11
CA ASN A 23 54.78 -31.69 -10.28
C ASN A 23 54.48 -30.91 -8.99
N GLU A 24 55.50 -30.31 -8.37
CA GLU A 24 55.33 -29.40 -7.22
C GLU A 24 54.51 -28.17 -7.60
N GLU A 25 54.78 -27.55 -8.76
CA GLU A 25 54.00 -26.41 -9.25
C GLU A 25 52.54 -26.79 -9.56
N LEU A 26 52.30 -27.98 -10.12
CA LEU A 26 50.96 -28.52 -10.37
C LEU A 26 50.20 -28.80 -9.07
N GLU A 27 50.87 -29.28 -8.02
CA GLU A 27 50.24 -29.45 -6.71
C GLU A 27 49.88 -28.10 -6.08
N ILE A 28 50.75 -27.09 -6.23
CA ILE A 28 50.46 -25.71 -5.78
C ILE A 28 49.23 -25.16 -6.50
N VAL A 29 49.19 -25.23 -7.83
CA VAL A 29 48.04 -24.76 -8.64
C VAL A 29 46.77 -25.51 -8.29
N ASN A 30 46.84 -26.83 -8.08
CA ASN A 30 45.69 -27.62 -7.64
C ASN A 30 45.19 -27.21 -6.25
N ALA A 31 46.09 -26.94 -5.31
CA ALA A 31 45.73 -26.44 -3.99
C ALA A 31 45.06 -25.07 -4.06
N GLU A 32 45.59 -24.17 -4.91
CA GLU A 32 45.00 -22.84 -5.14
C GLU A 32 43.60 -22.94 -5.76
N LEU A 33 43.41 -23.82 -6.75
CA LEU A 33 42.10 -24.05 -7.37
C LEU A 33 41.09 -24.59 -6.35
N ARG A 34 41.49 -25.53 -5.49
CA ARG A 34 40.62 -26.07 -4.42
C ARG A 34 40.20 -24.96 -3.46
N ASN A 35 41.14 -24.12 -3.02
CA ASN A 35 40.82 -22.97 -2.17
C ASN A 35 39.84 -22.02 -2.87
N LYS A 36 40.01 -21.78 -4.17
CA LYS A 36 39.10 -20.92 -4.94
C LYS A 36 37.68 -21.49 -5.08
N VAL A 37 37.56 -22.80 -5.22
CA VAL A 37 36.27 -23.49 -5.24
C VAL A 37 35.58 -23.37 -3.88
N GLU A 38 36.30 -23.59 -2.78
CA GLU A 38 35.76 -23.44 -1.42
C GLU A 38 35.30 -21.99 -1.13
N GLU A 39 36.07 -20.99 -1.57
CA GLU A 39 35.70 -19.58 -1.47
C GLU A 39 34.40 -19.28 -2.25
N LEU A 40 34.27 -19.81 -3.47
CA LEU A 40 33.07 -19.64 -4.29
C LEU A 40 31.84 -20.31 -3.65
N ASP A 41 32.00 -21.51 -3.11
CA ASP A 41 30.91 -22.23 -2.44
C ASP A 41 30.45 -21.48 -1.18
N THR A 42 31.39 -20.93 -0.42
CA THR A 42 31.08 -20.12 0.76
C THR A 42 30.32 -18.86 0.37
N ALA A 43 30.81 -18.10 -0.63
CA ALA A 43 30.14 -16.89 -1.10
C ALA A 43 28.74 -17.18 -1.68
N ASN A 44 28.59 -18.29 -2.39
CA ASN A 44 27.32 -18.70 -2.94
C ASN A 44 26.32 -19.07 -1.83
N ASN A 45 26.77 -19.78 -0.79
CA ASN A 45 25.95 -20.07 0.38
C ASN A 45 25.49 -18.80 1.10
N ASP A 46 26.36 -17.81 1.27
CA ASP A 46 26.02 -16.53 1.89
C ASP A 46 24.94 -15.78 1.10
N ILE A 47 25.06 -15.74 -0.23
CA ILE A 47 24.05 -15.15 -1.12
C ILE A 47 22.71 -15.87 -0.98
N GLN A 48 22.71 -17.21 -0.94
CA GLN A 48 21.48 -17.99 -0.76
C GLN A 48 20.83 -17.73 0.60
N ASN A 49 21.63 -17.59 1.66
CA ASN A 49 21.14 -17.27 2.99
C ASN A 49 20.54 -15.85 3.05
N LEU A 50 21.14 -14.87 2.37
CA LEU A 50 20.62 -13.51 2.26
C LEU A 50 19.27 -13.48 1.52
N PHE A 51 19.12 -14.24 0.43
CA PHE A 51 17.83 -14.31 -0.26
C PHE A 51 16.74 -14.96 0.58
N LYS A 52 17.08 -15.98 1.39
CA LYS A 52 16.13 -16.62 2.31
C LYS A 52 15.71 -15.71 3.47
N SER A 53 16.62 -14.89 3.98
CA SER A 53 16.34 -14.03 5.15
C SER A 53 15.55 -12.77 4.81
N THR A 54 15.70 -12.24 3.58
CA THR A 54 15.02 -11.02 3.14
C THR A 54 13.54 -11.21 2.80
N GLN A 55 13.10 -12.44 2.52
CA GLN A 55 11.70 -12.77 2.13
C GLN A 55 11.22 -11.96 0.90
N ILE A 56 12.15 -11.55 0.03
CA ILE A 56 11.84 -10.80 -1.19
C ILE A 56 11.77 -11.78 -2.37
N ALA A 57 10.60 -11.89 -2.98
CA ALA A 57 10.44 -12.61 -4.23
C ALA A 57 11.18 -11.84 -5.33
N THR A 58 12.21 -12.47 -5.91
CA THR A 58 13.10 -11.85 -6.89
C THR A 58 13.25 -12.76 -8.10
N ILE A 59 13.14 -12.20 -9.30
CA ILE A 59 13.35 -12.89 -10.58
C ILE A 59 14.41 -12.14 -11.37
N PHE A 60 15.46 -12.83 -11.78
CA PHE A 60 16.51 -12.32 -12.65
C PHE A 60 16.19 -12.74 -14.09
N LEU A 61 16.13 -11.77 -14.99
CA LEU A 61 15.94 -11.98 -16.42
C LEU A 61 17.18 -11.56 -17.20
N ASP A 62 17.43 -12.23 -18.32
CA ASP A 62 18.42 -11.78 -19.30
C ASP A 62 17.87 -10.65 -20.20
N SER A 63 18.69 -10.17 -21.13
CA SER A 63 18.33 -9.11 -22.10
C SER A 63 17.21 -9.50 -23.07
N ILE A 64 16.90 -10.79 -23.21
CA ILE A 64 15.81 -11.32 -24.03
C ILE A 64 14.63 -11.84 -23.19
N LEU A 65 14.56 -11.44 -21.92
CA LEU A 65 13.47 -11.69 -20.97
C LEU A 65 13.31 -13.16 -20.58
N ARG A 66 14.38 -13.96 -20.63
CA ARG A 66 14.39 -15.33 -20.11
C ARG A 66 14.86 -15.36 -18.67
N ILE A 67 14.27 -16.28 -17.91
CA ILE A 67 14.58 -16.46 -16.49
C ILE A 67 16.00 -17.01 -16.33
N LYS A 68 16.90 -16.25 -15.69
CA LYS A 68 18.24 -16.72 -15.31
C LYS A 68 18.24 -17.40 -13.96
N ARG A 69 17.53 -16.81 -13.00
CA ARG A 69 17.48 -17.24 -11.60
C ARG A 69 16.27 -16.63 -10.91
N PHE A 70 15.82 -17.23 -9.82
CA PHE A 70 14.79 -16.68 -8.95
C PHE A 70 15.04 -17.11 -7.50
N THR A 71 14.43 -16.38 -6.55
CA THR A 71 14.51 -16.70 -5.12
C THR A 71 13.42 -17.69 -4.71
N PRO A 72 13.56 -18.40 -3.57
CA PRO A 72 12.53 -19.31 -3.07
C PRO A 72 11.16 -18.66 -2.85
N ASP A 73 11.13 -17.38 -2.46
CA ASP A 73 9.91 -16.59 -2.35
C ASP A 73 9.20 -16.40 -3.70
N ALA A 74 9.97 -16.25 -4.79
CA ALA A 74 9.39 -16.17 -6.13
C ALA A 74 8.78 -17.52 -6.57
N THR A 75 9.33 -18.66 -6.15
CA THR A 75 8.69 -19.97 -6.32
C THR A 75 7.32 -20.03 -5.66
N ARG A 76 7.19 -19.51 -4.43
CA ARG A 76 5.89 -19.50 -3.74
C ARG A 76 4.89 -18.56 -4.39
N LEU A 77 5.34 -17.36 -4.79
CA LEU A 77 4.46 -16.33 -5.34
C LEU A 77 3.99 -16.65 -6.76
N PHE A 78 4.85 -17.27 -7.57
CA PHE A 78 4.62 -17.48 -9.01
C PHE A 78 4.58 -18.95 -9.43
N HIS A 79 4.67 -19.88 -8.47
CA HIS A 79 4.70 -21.32 -8.72
C HIS A 79 5.84 -21.77 -9.66
N LEU A 80 6.96 -21.03 -9.65
CA LEU A 80 8.14 -21.31 -10.48
C LEU A 80 8.86 -22.59 -10.04
N ILE A 81 9.23 -23.42 -11.01
CA ILE A 81 10.02 -24.63 -10.80
C ILE A 81 11.40 -24.51 -11.44
N GLY A 82 12.35 -25.35 -11.01
CA GLY A 82 13.74 -25.27 -11.49
C GLY A 82 13.90 -25.38 -13.02
N THR A 83 13.00 -26.09 -13.69
CA THR A 83 12.98 -26.24 -15.15
C THR A 83 12.51 -24.99 -15.90
N ASP A 84 12.04 -23.95 -15.19
CA ASP A 84 11.64 -22.68 -15.81
C ASP A 84 12.83 -21.78 -16.13
N ILE A 85 14.03 -22.11 -15.65
CA ILE A 85 15.26 -21.42 -16.04
C ILE A 85 15.44 -21.53 -17.56
N GLY A 86 15.67 -20.40 -18.21
CA GLY A 86 15.78 -20.27 -19.67
C GLY A 86 14.45 -20.06 -20.40
N ARG A 87 13.30 -20.21 -19.73
CA ARG A 87 11.99 -19.90 -20.32
C ARG A 87 11.74 -18.38 -20.35
N PRO A 88 11.04 -17.86 -21.37
CA PRO A 88 10.56 -16.47 -21.38
C PRO A 88 9.63 -16.19 -20.19
N ILE A 89 9.76 -15.01 -19.57
CA ILE A 89 8.90 -14.61 -18.45
C ILE A 89 7.40 -14.53 -18.83
N THR A 90 7.11 -14.33 -20.12
CA THR A 90 5.75 -14.29 -20.67
C THR A 90 5.05 -15.65 -20.65
N ASP A 91 5.82 -16.75 -20.59
CA ASP A 91 5.28 -18.11 -20.62
C ASP A 91 4.95 -18.63 -19.22
N ILE A 92 5.20 -17.82 -18.19
CA ILE A 92 4.85 -18.10 -16.80
C ILE A 92 3.55 -17.36 -16.47
N SER A 93 2.68 -17.99 -15.69
CA SER A 93 1.38 -17.49 -15.20
C SER A 93 1.43 -16.17 -14.40
N ILE A 94 2.63 -15.59 -14.19
CA ILE A 94 2.83 -14.26 -13.63
C ILE A 94 2.02 -13.21 -14.39
N ALA A 95 1.89 -13.37 -15.72
CA ALA A 95 1.25 -12.40 -16.59
C ALA A 95 -0.30 -12.41 -16.55
N SER A 96 -0.93 -13.46 -15.99
CA SER A 96 -2.40 -13.55 -15.95
C SER A 96 -3.03 -12.90 -14.72
N ASP A 97 -2.29 -12.79 -13.62
CA ASP A 97 -2.80 -12.21 -12.36
C ASP A 97 -2.52 -10.71 -12.23
N ILE A 98 -1.66 -10.16 -13.11
CA ILE A 98 -1.26 -8.75 -13.10
C ILE A 98 -1.80 -8.08 -14.37
N GLU A 99 -2.56 -6.99 -14.21
CA GLU A 99 -3.07 -6.19 -15.35
C GLU A 99 -1.96 -5.46 -16.15
N LEU A 100 -0.71 -5.51 -15.67
CA LEU A 100 0.45 -4.84 -16.24
C LEU A 100 1.18 -5.74 -17.23
N ASN A 101 1.50 -5.20 -18.40
CA ASN A 101 2.34 -5.89 -19.39
C ASN A 101 3.82 -5.86 -18.97
N ILE A 102 4.23 -6.81 -18.13
CA ILE A 102 5.59 -6.93 -17.59
C ILE A 102 6.64 -6.92 -18.72
N ALA A 103 6.37 -7.59 -19.85
CA ALA A 103 7.32 -7.66 -20.94
C ALA A 103 7.55 -6.29 -21.61
N ALA A 104 6.52 -5.45 -21.70
CA ALA A 104 6.68 -4.08 -22.19
C ALA A 104 7.52 -3.23 -21.22
N GLU A 105 7.21 -3.32 -19.92
CA GLU A 105 7.91 -2.57 -18.87
C GLU A 105 9.39 -2.95 -18.75
N VAL A 106 9.69 -4.25 -18.78
CA VAL A 106 11.07 -4.74 -18.76
C VAL A 106 11.86 -4.22 -19.96
N ARG A 107 11.27 -4.24 -21.16
CA ARG A 107 11.93 -3.69 -22.36
C ARG A 107 12.19 -2.20 -22.24
N GLU A 108 11.27 -1.45 -21.66
CA GLU A 108 11.45 -0.01 -21.44
C GLU A 108 12.56 0.29 -20.45
N VAL A 109 12.66 -0.48 -19.35
CA VAL A 109 13.77 -0.36 -18.39
C VAL A 109 15.11 -0.75 -19.04
N LEU A 110 15.14 -1.79 -19.89
CA LEU A 110 16.36 -2.15 -20.64
C LEU A 110 16.79 -1.04 -21.60
N ARG A 111 15.83 -0.34 -22.23
CA ARG A 111 16.09 0.74 -23.18
C ARG A 111 16.55 2.03 -22.49
N THR A 112 15.92 2.39 -21.37
CA THR A 112 16.13 3.68 -20.69
C THR A 112 17.13 3.61 -19.54
N LEU A 113 17.31 2.41 -18.95
CA LEU A 113 18.04 2.17 -17.71
C LEU A 113 17.50 2.91 -16.49
N ILE A 114 16.28 3.44 -16.59
CA ILE A 114 15.58 4.07 -15.48
C ILE A 114 14.76 2.99 -14.78
N PRO A 115 14.99 2.72 -13.48
CA PRO A 115 14.18 1.78 -12.73
C PRO A 115 12.71 2.19 -12.71
N SER A 116 11.80 1.22 -12.77
CA SER A 116 10.35 1.45 -12.64
C SER A 116 9.80 0.76 -11.39
N GLU A 117 8.74 1.36 -10.81
CA GLU A 117 8.07 0.85 -9.62
C GLU A 117 6.56 0.85 -9.83
N TYR A 118 5.90 -0.25 -9.44
CA TYR A 118 4.46 -0.43 -9.57
C TYR A 118 3.89 -1.07 -8.30
N GLU A 119 2.68 -0.69 -7.92
CA GLU A 119 1.87 -1.48 -6.97
C GLU A 119 1.00 -2.44 -7.77
N VAL A 120 1.14 -3.74 -7.52
CA VAL A 120 0.41 -4.81 -8.20
C VAL A 120 -0.34 -5.65 -7.18
N GLN A 121 -1.54 -6.09 -7.54
CA GLN A 121 -2.29 -7.08 -6.75
C GLN A 121 -1.96 -8.48 -7.28
N LEU A 122 -1.68 -9.40 -6.36
CA LEU A 122 -1.29 -10.78 -6.70
C LEU A 122 -2.01 -11.76 -5.78
N GLY A 123 -2.46 -12.87 -6.36
CA GLY A 123 -3.11 -13.99 -5.68
C GLY A 123 -4.54 -13.73 -5.19
N GLU A 124 -5.18 -14.77 -4.67
CA GLU A 124 -6.61 -14.77 -4.31
C GLU A 124 -6.96 -13.86 -3.11
N ARG A 125 -5.97 -13.47 -2.29
CA ARG A 125 -6.18 -12.73 -1.03
C ARG A 125 -6.14 -11.21 -1.17
N ASN A 126 -6.15 -10.67 -2.38
CA ASN A 126 -6.06 -9.23 -2.65
C ASN A 126 -4.83 -8.58 -1.96
N THR A 127 -3.70 -9.30 -1.95
CA THR A 127 -2.44 -8.86 -1.35
C THR A 127 -1.77 -7.88 -2.31
N VAL A 128 -1.27 -6.76 -1.78
CA VAL A 128 -0.63 -5.71 -2.57
C VAL A 128 0.87 -5.86 -2.45
N TYR A 129 1.53 -6.02 -3.60
CA TYR A 129 2.97 -6.07 -3.71
C TYR A 129 3.50 -4.81 -4.37
N LYS A 130 4.60 -4.28 -3.83
CA LYS A 130 5.42 -3.29 -4.54
C LYS A 130 6.38 -4.04 -5.45
N MET A 131 6.13 -3.97 -6.75
CA MET A 131 7.00 -4.49 -7.79
C MET A 131 8.02 -3.43 -8.20
N ARG A 132 9.29 -3.83 -8.34
CA ARG A 132 10.34 -2.97 -8.89
C ARG A 132 11.06 -3.69 -10.02
N ILE A 133 11.34 -2.97 -11.09
CA ILE A 133 12.13 -3.46 -12.22
C ILE A 133 13.40 -2.61 -12.26
N LEU A 134 14.55 -3.25 -12.09
CA LEU A 134 15.85 -2.58 -12.11
C LEU A 134 16.76 -3.20 -13.19
N PRO A 135 17.58 -2.40 -13.89
CA PRO A 135 18.58 -2.93 -14.79
C PRO A 135 19.62 -3.75 -13.99
N TYR A 136 19.93 -4.94 -14.48
CA TYR A 136 20.95 -5.80 -13.91
C TYR A 136 22.26 -5.65 -14.70
N ARG A 137 23.35 -5.35 -14.00
CA ARG A 137 24.68 -5.16 -14.59
C ARG A 137 25.65 -6.23 -14.13
N THR A 138 26.54 -6.65 -15.03
CA THR A 138 27.67 -7.53 -14.71
C THR A 138 28.75 -6.78 -13.92
N LEU A 139 29.74 -7.53 -13.42
CA LEU A 139 30.96 -6.97 -12.81
C LEU A 139 31.75 -6.09 -13.78
N GLU A 140 31.64 -6.36 -15.08
CA GLU A 140 32.23 -5.56 -16.16
C GLU A 140 31.36 -4.34 -16.54
N ASN A 141 30.32 -4.04 -15.74
CA ASN A 141 29.37 -2.94 -15.92
C ASN A 141 28.57 -2.99 -17.23
N ALA A 142 28.50 -4.14 -17.89
CA ALA A 142 27.63 -4.40 -19.02
C ALA A 142 26.20 -4.72 -18.55
N ILE A 143 25.17 -4.27 -19.28
CA ILE A 143 23.78 -4.60 -18.97
C ILE A 143 23.52 -6.05 -19.41
N ASP A 144 23.22 -6.91 -18.43
CA ASP A 144 23.00 -8.35 -18.63
C ASP A 144 21.52 -8.73 -18.54
N GLY A 145 20.66 -7.77 -18.20
CA GLY A 145 19.22 -7.95 -18.19
C GLY A 145 18.54 -7.07 -17.15
N VAL A 146 17.55 -7.62 -16.46
CA VAL A 146 16.82 -6.92 -15.39
C VAL A 146 16.62 -7.83 -14.18
N VAL A 147 16.37 -7.20 -13.04
CA VAL A 147 15.86 -7.87 -11.86
C VAL A 147 14.47 -7.33 -11.51
N LEU A 148 13.53 -8.23 -11.30
CA LEU A 148 12.21 -7.92 -10.78
C LEU A 148 12.18 -8.31 -9.31
N THR A 149 11.75 -7.39 -8.45
CA THR A 149 11.54 -7.67 -7.02
C THR A 149 10.10 -7.39 -6.64
N PHE A 150 9.56 -8.21 -5.74
CA PHE A 150 8.21 -8.09 -5.21
C PHE A 150 8.29 -8.11 -3.68
N VAL A 151 7.81 -7.03 -3.07
CA VAL A 151 7.75 -6.87 -1.61
C VAL A 151 6.30 -6.72 -1.21
N ASP A 152 5.82 -7.55 -0.29
CA ASP A 152 4.48 -7.38 0.27
C ASP A 152 4.41 -6.05 1.05
N VAL A 153 3.55 -5.15 0.59
CA VAL A 153 3.31 -3.85 1.21
C VAL A 153 1.90 -3.73 1.78
N THR A 154 1.17 -4.84 1.90
CA THR A 154 -0.23 -4.86 2.33
C THR A 154 -0.42 -4.20 3.69
N ASN A 155 0.34 -4.64 4.69
CA ASN A 155 0.26 -4.09 6.05
C ASN A 155 0.69 -2.63 6.10
N LEU A 156 1.75 -2.28 5.36
CA LEU A 156 2.25 -0.91 5.29
C LEU A 156 1.22 0.03 4.65
N ARG A 157 0.62 -0.38 3.54
CA ARG A 157 -0.44 0.35 2.85
C ARG A 157 -1.66 0.54 3.74
N GLN A 158 -2.13 -0.52 4.41
CA GLN A 158 -3.24 -0.42 5.35
C GLN A 158 -2.94 0.49 6.56
N ALA A 159 -1.70 0.50 7.05
CA ALA A 159 -1.27 1.42 8.10
C ALA A 159 -1.24 2.87 7.61
N ARG A 160 -0.68 3.12 6.41
CA ARG A 160 -0.67 4.44 5.77
C ARG A 160 -2.08 4.97 5.57
N ASP A 161 -2.97 4.20 4.95
CA ASP A 161 -4.34 4.62 4.66
C ASP A 161 -5.12 4.91 5.96
N ARG A 162 -4.85 4.17 7.04
CA ARG A 162 -5.42 4.45 8.37
C ARG A 162 -4.87 5.74 8.96
N ALA A 163 -3.56 5.98 8.86
CA ALA A 163 -2.91 7.18 9.36
C ALA A 163 -3.38 8.43 8.60
N GLU A 164 -3.50 8.36 7.28
CA GLU A 164 -4.01 9.46 6.45
C GLU A 164 -5.47 9.79 6.80
N ARG A 165 -6.34 8.79 6.93
CA ARG A 165 -7.73 8.99 7.39
C ARG A 165 -7.79 9.60 8.78
N TRP A 166 -6.90 9.19 9.69
CA TRP A 166 -6.84 9.74 11.03
C TRP A 166 -6.35 11.20 11.02
N ALA A 167 -5.29 11.51 10.28
CA ALA A 167 -4.75 12.85 10.13
C ALA A 167 -5.79 13.81 9.52
N HIS A 168 -6.52 13.37 8.49
CA HIS A 168 -7.59 14.16 7.89
C HIS A 168 -8.70 14.47 8.90
N ARG A 169 -9.12 13.49 9.71
CA ARG A 169 -10.09 13.70 10.80
C ARG A 169 -9.58 14.68 11.86
N GLN A 170 -8.32 14.56 12.28
CA GLN A 170 -7.73 15.47 13.27
C GLN A 170 -7.61 16.89 12.75
N SER A 171 -7.25 17.07 11.47
CA SER A 171 -7.21 18.39 10.83
C SER A 171 -8.58 19.08 10.85
N ALA A 172 -9.65 18.35 10.52
CA ALA A 172 -11.01 18.88 10.56
C ALA A 172 -11.44 19.30 11.99
N ILE A 173 -11.08 18.50 13.01
CA ILE A 173 -11.37 18.83 14.42
C ILE A 173 -10.61 20.09 14.86
N ALA A 174 -9.32 20.18 14.51
CA ALA A 174 -8.49 21.34 14.86
C ALA A 174 -8.98 22.62 14.16
N GLU A 175 -9.38 22.53 12.88
CA GLU A 175 -9.95 23.64 12.12
C GLU A 175 -11.25 24.14 12.79
N LEU A 176 -12.15 23.23 13.16
CA LEU A 176 -13.37 23.57 13.88
C LEU A 176 -13.08 24.23 15.23
N GLY A 177 -12.16 23.68 16.00
CA GLY A 177 -11.75 24.23 17.29
C GLY A 177 -11.17 25.64 17.15
N SER A 178 -10.31 25.86 16.16
CA SER A 178 -9.74 27.19 15.90
C SER A 178 -10.80 28.19 15.46
N TYR A 179 -11.73 27.79 14.57
CA TYR A 179 -12.80 28.67 14.10
C TYR A 179 -13.74 29.06 15.25
N ALA A 180 -14.14 28.09 16.08
CA ALA A 180 -15.02 28.32 17.22
C ALA A 180 -14.42 29.22 18.31
N LEU A 181 -13.08 29.31 18.41
CA LEU A 181 -12.40 30.22 19.33
C LEU A 181 -12.27 31.65 18.81
N GLN A 182 -12.37 31.86 17.49
CA GLN A 182 -12.23 33.17 16.85
C GLN A 182 -13.59 33.83 16.56
N GLU A 183 -14.59 33.01 16.24
CA GLU A 183 -15.93 33.45 15.90
C GLU A 183 -16.80 33.56 17.17
N ASN A 184 -17.53 34.68 17.30
CA ASN A 184 -18.43 34.90 18.44
C ASN A 184 -19.90 34.66 18.07
N ASN A 185 -20.19 34.37 16.79
CA ASN A 185 -21.53 34.07 16.31
C ASN A 185 -21.78 32.55 16.22
N ALA A 186 -22.65 32.04 17.09
CA ALA A 186 -23.03 30.62 17.10
C ALA A 186 -23.57 30.12 15.75
N ALA A 187 -24.32 30.94 15.01
CA ALA A 187 -24.87 30.54 13.71
C ALA A 187 -23.76 30.35 12.67
N ALA A 188 -22.75 31.22 12.65
CA ALA A 188 -21.61 31.10 11.74
C ALA A 188 -20.76 29.86 12.08
N ILE A 189 -20.58 29.56 13.38
CA ILE A 189 -19.93 28.32 13.85
C ILE A 189 -20.70 27.09 13.37
N CYS A 190 -22.03 27.06 13.53
CA CYS A 190 -22.86 25.95 13.08
C CYS A 190 -22.78 25.76 11.55
N GLU A 191 -22.85 26.84 10.78
CA GLU A 191 -22.72 26.79 9.32
C GLU A 191 -21.36 26.19 8.91
N ARG A 192 -20.26 26.74 9.43
CA ARG A 192 -18.91 26.23 9.13
C ARG A 192 -18.74 24.78 9.57
N THR A 193 -19.34 24.40 10.70
CA THR A 193 -19.33 23.03 11.21
C THR A 193 -20.00 22.07 10.24
N THR A 194 -21.18 22.39 9.75
CA THR A 194 -21.88 21.54 8.79
C THR A 194 -21.11 21.38 7.47
N GLN A 195 -20.41 22.43 7.01
CA GLN A 195 -19.55 22.36 5.82
C GLN A 195 -18.37 21.40 6.02
N ILE A 196 -17.61 21.55 7.11
CA ILE A 196 -16.43 20.72 7.40
C ILE A 196 -16.84 19.26 7.59
N VAL A 197 -17.95 18.98 8.30
CA VAL A 197 -18.46 17.61 8.47
C VAL A 197 -18.86 17.01 7.13
N CYS A 198 -19.59 17.76 6.29
CA CYS A 198 -20.01 17.30 4.96
C CYS A 198 -18.80 16.91 4.09
N GLN A 199 -17.76 17.74 4.07
CA GLN A 199 -16.53 17.50 3.32
C GLN A 199 -15.73 16.32 3.87
N THR A 200 -15.55 16.26 5.19
CA THR A 200 -14.75 15.22 5.86
C THR A 200 -15.37 13.84 5.69
N LEU A 201 -16.70 13.74 5.79
CA LEU A 201 -17.44 12.49 5.58
C LEU A 201 -17.71 12.20 4.11
N LYS A 202 -17.37 13.13 3.20
CA LYS A 202 -17.70 13.08 1.77
C LYS A 202 -19.19 12.80 1.53
N SER A 203 -20.04 13.37 2.37
CA SER A 203 -21.50 13.23 2.25
C SER A 203 -22.05 14.30 1.30
N ASN A 204 -23.20 14.01 0.68
CA ASN A 204 -23.90 14.98 -0.16
C ASN A 204 -24.53 16.10 0.67
N LEU A 205 -24.98 15.75 1.89
CA LEU A 205 -25.70 16.63 2.79
C LEU A 205 -25.14 16.50 4.22
N CYS A 206 -25.16 17.60 4.95
CA CYS A 206 -25.00 17.64 6.40
C CYS A 206 -26.00 18.65 6.96
N SER A 207 -26.61 18.34 8.10
CA SER A 207 -27.68 19.16 8.70
C SER A 207 -27.54 19.20 10.20
N LEU A 208 -27.76 20.38 10.78
CA LEU A 208 -27.84 20.62 12.20
C LEU A 208 -29.28 20.99 12.55
N PHE A 209 -29.95 20.10 13.29
CA PHE A 209 -31.32 20.27 13.75
C PHE A 209 -31.33 20.65 15.23
N VAL A 210 -32.11 21.68 15.57
CA VAL A 210 -32.22 22.18 16.95
C VAL A 210 -33.63 22.01 17.47
N LEU A 211 -33.73 21.45 18.68
CA LEU A 211 -34.98 21.27 19.40
C LEU A 211 -35.56 22.63 19.79
N GLN A 212 -36.82 22.87 19.45
CA GLN A 212 -37.48 24.14 19.70
C GLN A 212 -37.99 24.22 21.14
N ALA A 213 -37.65 25.29 21.86
CA ALA A 213 -38.11 25.50 23.24
C ALA A 213 -39.63 25.63 23.33
N ASP A 214 -40.25 26.29 22.35
CA ASP A 214 -41.69 26.52 22.29
C ASP A 214 -42.47 25.30 21.76
N SER A 215 -41.79 24.27 21.25
CA SER A 215 -42.39 23.08 20.64
C SER A 215 -41.48 21.86 20.84
N PRO A 216 -41.62 21.13 21.96
CA PRO A 216 -40.67 20.10 22.37
C PRO A 216 -40.71 18.83 21.51
N ASP A 217 -41.65 18.72 20.57
CA ASP A 217 -41.66 17.66 19.55
C ASP A 217 -41.15 18.14 18.18
N GLU A 218 -40.60 19.36 18.08
CA GLU A 218 -40.13 19.91 16.81
C GLU A 218 -38.63 20.17 16.80
N LEU A 219 -38.00 19.68 15.75
CA LEU A 219 -36.62 19.95 15.38
C LEU A 219 -36.61 20.84 14.14
N LEU A 220 -35.90 21.96 14.20
CA LEU A 220 -35.75 22.90 13.09
C LEU A 220 -34.36 22.80 12.48
N LEU A 221 -34.27 22.79 11.15
CA LEU A 221 -32.99 22.86 10.44
C LEU A 221 -32.38 24.26 10.63
N GLN A 222 -31.37 24.39 11.49
CA GLN A 222 -30.73 25.67 11.78
C GLN A 222 -29.53 25.93 10.87
N SER A 223 -28.84 24.89 10.43
CA SER A 223 -27.72 24.99 9.49
C SER A 223 -27.59 23.72 8.67
N GLY A 224 -27.12 23.83 7.43
CA GLY A 224 -26.90 22.66 6.60
C GLY A 224 -25.99 22.96 5.41
N SER A 225 -25.20 21.97 5.04
CA SER A 225 -24.36 21.96 3.85
C SER A 225 -25.01 21.06 2.79
N GLY A 226 -25.08 21.55 1.55
CA GLY A 226 -25.70 20.88 0.41
C GLY A 226 -27.23 21.00 0.31
N TRP A 227 -27.88 21.58 1.33
CA TRP A 227 -29.31 21.91 1.31
C TRP A 227 -29.56 23.19 0.50
N PRO A 228 -30.73 23.33 -0.18
CA PRO A 228 -31.15 24.60 -0.73
C PRO A 228 -31.22 25.70 0.34
N ALA A 229 -30.93 26.94 -0.05
CA ALA A 229 -30.92 28.07 0.87
C ALA A 229 -32.29 28.28 1.54
N GLU A 230 -33.39 28.06 0.81
CA GLU A 230 -34.75 28.15 1.35
C GLU A 230 -35.10 27.08 2.40
N SER A 231 -34.33 25.99 2.49
CA SER A 231 -34.57 24.91 3.45
C SER A 231 -34.10 25.25 4.87
N ILE A 232 -33.12 26.16 4.99
CA ILE A 232 -32.58 26.57 6.29
C ILE A 232 -33.61 27.46 7.00
N GLY A 233 -33.96 27.09 8.24
CA GLY A 233 -34.97 27.78 9.04
C GLY A 233 -36.43 27.46 8.68
N SER A 234 -36.67 26.61 7.67
CA SER A 234 -38.02 26.21 7.26
C SER A 234 -38.30 24.71 7.48
N VAL A 235 -37.30 23.86 7.23
CA VAL A 235 -37.45 22.41 7.35
C VAL A 235 -37.62 21.99 8.81
N ARG A 236 -38.71 21.28 9.10
CA ARG A 236 -39.02 20.71 10.42
C ARG A 236 -39.06 19.18 10.38
N MET A 237 -38.75 18.56 11.52
CA MET A 237 -38.95 17.12 11.74
C MET A 237 -39.41 16.84 13.17
N SER A 238 -40.06 15.70 13.38
CA SER A 238 -40.53 15.28 14.70
C SER A 238 -39.34 14.90 15.60
N ALA A 239 -39.32 15.40 16.83
CA ALA A 239 -38.33 15.03 17.84
C ALA A 239 -38.61 13.66 18.48
N SER A 240 -39.80 13.11 18.29
CA SER A 240 -40.19 11.77 18.79
C SER A 240 -40.23 10.70 17.71
N ASN A 241 -40.57 11.05 16.46
CA ASN A 241 -40.78 10.09 15.37
C ASN A 241 -40.10 10.53 14.06
N SER A 242 -38.78 10.65 14.11
CA SER A 242 -37.91 10.84 12.93
C SER A 242 -36.54 10.18 13.18
N HIS A 243 -35.65 10.18 12.20
CA HIS A 243 -34.27 9.70 12.38
C HIS A 243 -33.52 10.44 13.49
N ALA A 244 -33.61 11.77 13.50
CA ALA A 244 -33.00 12.59 14.55
C ALA A 244 -33.73 12.40 15.89
N GLY A 245 -35.06 12.31 15.89
CA GLY A 245 -35.86 12.08 17.08
C GLY A 245 -35.55 10.74 17.75
N TYR A 246 -35.45 9.67 16.96
CA TYR A 246 -35.03 8.36 17.44
C TYR A 246 -33.61 8.40 18.01
N THR A 247 -32.70 9.15 17.38
CA THR A 247 -31.35 9.37 17.90
C THR A 247 -31.39 10.02 19.29
N LEU A 248 -32.22 11.06 19.49
CA LEU A 248 -32.43 11.71 20.78
C LEU A 248 -32.94 10.73 21.85
N ALA A 249 -33.84 9.82 21.48
CA ALA A 249 -34.39 8.82 22.39
C ALA A 249 -33.34 7.80 22.86
N VAL A 250 -32.50 7.29 21.96
CA VAL A 250 -31.50 6.25 22.27
C VAL A 250 -30.18 6.78 22.83
N LYS A 251 -29.92 8.10 22.70
CA LYS A 251 -28.74 8.78 23.24
C LYS A 251 -27.38 8.30 22.72
N HIS A 252 -27.36 7.65 21.56
CA HIS A 252 -26.16 7.28 20.83
C HIS A 252 -26.35 7.54 19.33
N PRO A 253 -25.27 7.68 18.52
CA PRO A 253 -25.41 7.85 17.08
C PRO A 253 -26.20 6.72 16.43
N VAL A 254 -27.01 7.07 15.43
CA VAL A 254 -27.85 6.11 14.69
C VAL A 254 -27.52 6.22 13.21
N SER A 255 -27.06 5.11 12.63
CA SER A 255 -26.82 4.97 11.19
C SER A 255 -27.97 4.21 10.53
N VAL A 256 -28.27 4.62 9.30
CA VAL A 256 -29.27 4.02 8.42
C VAL A 256 -28.63 3.86 7.05
N GLU A 257 -28.58 2.62 6.56
CA GLU A 257 -28.03 2.33 5.23
C GLU A 257 -29.06 2.54 4.11
N ASP A 258 -30.35 2.35 4.43
CA ASP A 258 -31.47 2.52 3.52
C ASP A 258 -32.74 2.92 4.30
N PHE A 259 -33.17 4.17 4.14
CA PHE A 259 -34.37 4.70 4.79
C PHE A 259 -35.66 3.99 4.34
N ALA A 260 -35.70 3.42 3.12
CA ALA A 260 -36.88 2.69 2.65
C ALA A 260 -37.11 1.35 3.38
N ARG A 261 -36.06 0.83 4.05
CA ARG A 261 -36.11 -0.40 4.85
C ARG A 261 -36.17 -0.15 6.35
N GLU A 262 -36.19 1.10 6.76
CA GLU A 262 -36.19 1.48 8.17
C GLU A 262 -37.59 1.36 8.78
N SER A 263 -37.68 0.79 9.99
CA SER A 263 -38.94 0.58 10.71
C SER A 263 -38.95 1.17 12.12
N ARG A 264 -37.79 1.61 12.64
CA ARG A 264 -37.64 2.17 13.99
C ARG A 264 -38.30 3.53 14.14
N PHE A 265 -38.48 4.26 13.04
CA PHE A 265 -39.10 5.58 13.01
C PHE A 265 -39.68 5.85 11.62
N THR A 266 -40.50 6.88 11.51
CA THR A 266 -41.03 7.33 10.23
C THR A 266 -40.01 8.24 9.52
N GLU A 267 -39.77 7.98 8.25
CA GLU A 267 -38.94 8.85 7.42
C GLU A 267 -39.60 10.24 7.30
N SER A 268 -38.83 11.29 7.55
CA SER A 268 -39.30 12.68 7.46
C SER A 268 -39.56 13.09 6.01
N GLU A 269 -40.56 13.94 5.78
CA GLU A 269 -40.87 14.45 4.44
C GLU A 269 -39.68 15.16 3.78
N ALA A 270 -38.89 15.90 4.57
CA ALA A 270 -37.67 16.53 4.10
C ALA A 270 -36.65 15.53 3.53
N LEU A 271 -36.50 14.33 4.12
CA LEU A 271 -35.58 13.33 3.60
C LEU A 271 -36.06 12.80 2.24
N ARG A 272 -37.38 12.57 2.09
CA ARG A 272 -38.00 12.15 0.83
C ARG A 272 -37.85 13.19 -0.29
N GLN A 273 -38.15 14.45 0.00
CA GLN A 273 -38.10 15.53 -0.99
C GLN A 273 -36.69 15.72 -1.56
N HIS A 274 -35.66 15.42 -0.77
CA HIS A 274 -34.26 15.51 -1.17
C HIS A 274 -33.64 14.17 -1.62
N ASN A 275 -34.45 13.12 -1.82
CA ASN A 275 -34.01 11.78 -2.24
C ASN A 275 -32.87 11.20 -1.40
N ILE A 276 -32.95 11.38 -0.07
CA ILE A 276 -31.90 10.91 0.84
C ILE A 276 -32.12 9.42 1.11
N VAL A 277 -31.16 8.59 0.70
CA VAL A 277 -31.24 7.12 0.81
C VAL A 277 -30.67 6.61 2.14
N SER A 278 -29.59 7.23 2.63
CA SER A 278 -28.86 6.79 3.81
C SER A 278 -28.41 7.97 4.65
N GLY A 279 -28.09 7.73 5.92
CA GLY A 279 -27.67 8.81 6.81
C GLY A 279 -27.18 8.35 8.17
N ILE A 280 -26.43 9.23 8.83
CA ILE A 280 -26.03 9.08 10.23
C ILE A 280 -26.49 10.33 10.99
N SER A 281 -27.05 10.11 12.17
CA SER A 281 -27.48 11.17 13.09
C SER A 281 -26.77 10.99 14.43
N ALA A 282 -26.34 12.10 15.03
CA ALA A 282 -25.67 12.14 16.33
C ALA A 282 -26.15 13.35 17.15
N ILE A 283 -26.22 13.18 18.47
CA ILE A 283 -26.66 14.24 19.38
C ILE A 283 -25.51 15.19 19.69
N ILE A 284 -25.79 16.50 19.59
CA ILE A 284 -24.94 17.55 20.13
C ILE A 284 -25.58 18.00 21.45
N TYR A 285 -24.88 17.81 22.56
CA TYR A 285 -25.34 18.30 23.86
C TYR A 285 -24.92 19.77 24.02
N GLY A 286 -25.89 20.60 24.39
CA GLY A 286 -25.66 22.02 24.69
C GLY A 286 -26.78 22.55 25.58
N SER A 287 -26.56 23.71 26.19
CA SER A 287 -27.61 24.47 26.86
C SER A 287 -28.47 25.18 25.79
N VAL A 288 -29.79 24.99 25.88
CA VAL A 288 -30.80 25.51 24.93
C VAL A 288 -30.70 27.03 24.73
N ASP A 289 -30.18 27.75 25.74
CA ASP A 289 -30.04 29.21 25.72
C ASP A 289 -28.93 29.73 24.78
N ILE A 290 -27.91 28.93 24.46
CA ILE A 290 -26.73 29.41 23.70
C ILE A 290 -27.01 29.49 22.19
N LEU A 291 -27.90 28.63 21.66
CA LEU A 291 -28.16 28.54 20.21
C LEU A 291 -29.34 29.41 19.73
N THR A 292 -30.17 29.90 20.64
CA THR A 292 -31.34 30.75 20.35
C THR A 292 -31.03 32.26 20.38
N GLY A 293 -29.79 32.65 20.71
CA GLY A 293 -29.38 34.05 20.77
C GLY A 293 -30.00 34.85 21.92
N LEU A 294 -30.69 34.19 22.85
CA LEU A 294 -31.25 34.82 24.04
C LEU A 294 -30.17 34.92 25.12
N LYS A 295 -29.67 36.13 25.37
CA LYS A 295 -28.80 36.38 26.52
C LYS A 295 -29.49 35.93 27.81
N PRO A 296 -28.80 35.21 28.71
CA PRO A 296 -29.29 35.05 30.08
C PRO A 296 -29.40 36.45 30.72
N ARG A 297 -30.54 36.69 31.38
CA ARG A 297 -30.79 37.92 32.16
C ARG A 297 -29.91 38.00 33.40
#